data_AF-A0A0G0SXY0-F1
#
_entry.id   AF-A0A0G0SXY0-F1
#
_cell.length_a   1.000
_cell.length_b   1.000
_cell.length_c   1.000
_cell.angle_alpha   90.00
_cell.angle_beta   90.00
_cell.angle_gamma   90.00
#
_symmetry.space_group_name_H-M   'P 1'
#
loop_
_entity.id
_entity.type
_entity.pdbx_description
1 polymer ?
#
loop_
_entity_poly.entity_id
_entity_poly.type
_entity_poly.pdbx_seq_one_letter_code
_entity_poly.pdbx_strand_id
1 'polypeptide(L)'
;MKLYIDTSDTDKIILGINDKKFETNARNEKSQKLLTFLEEVLKKENFELADIREIKVHTGPGSFTGLRVGISVANTLGWTLGVPVNGKDLSKGEMTDLKYE
;
A
#
# COMPACT_ATOMS: atom_id res chain seq x y z
N MET A 1 -6.32 12.46 0.45
CA MET A 1 -6.97 11.18 0.12
C MET A 1 -6.49 10.07 1.04
N LYS A 2 -7.25 8.98 1.13
CA LYS A 2 -6.82 7.76 1.82
C LYS A 2 -6.41 6.70 0.79
N LEU A 3 -5.21 6.16 0.94
CA LEU A 3 -4.70 5.06 0.11
C LEU A 3 -4.83 3.74 0.88
N TYR A 4 -5.37 2.70 0.26
CA TYR A 4 -5.38 1.33 0.77
C TYR A 4 -4.51 0.44 -0.12
N ILE A 5 -3.64 -0.35 0.47
CA ILE A 5 -2.75 -1.29 -0.22
C ILE A 5 -3.03 -2.70 0.28
N ASP A 6 -3.34 -3.62 -0.63
CA ASP A 6 -3.52 -5.02 -0.31
C ASP A 6 -2.82 -5.90 -1.34
N THR A 7 -1.89 -6.70 -0.81
CA THR A 7 -0.98 -7.59 -1.54
C THR A 7 -1.04 -9.01 -0.98
N SER A 8 -2.09 -9.30 -0.18
CA SER A 8 -2.32 -10.58 0.49
C SER A 8 -2.57 -11.73 -0.49
N ASP A 9 -3.15 -11.45 -1.66
CA ASP A 9 -3.41 -12.43 -2.71
C ASP A 9 -2.16 -12.71 -3.55
N THR A 10 -1.80 -13.97 -3.79
CA THR A 10 -0.59 -14.39 -4.53
C THR A 10 -0.52 -13.86 -5.98
N ASP A 11 -1.67 -13.69 -6.64
CA ASP A 11 -1.75 -13.36 -8.06
C ASP A 11 -2.22 -11.92 -8.30
N LYS A 12 -2.74 -11.23 -7.28
CA LYS A 12 -3.36 -9.91 -7.44
C LYS A 12 -2.76 -8.84 -6.53
N ILE A 13 -2.83 -7.60 -7.00
CA ILE A 13 -2.64 -6.40 -6.19
C ILE A 13 -3.94 -5.62 -6.21
N ILE A 14 -4.35 -5.17 -5.03
CA ILE A 14 -5.52 -4.33 -4.82
C ILE A 14 -5.05 -2.99 -4.26
N LEU A 15 -5.49 -1.91 -4.92
CA LEU A 15 -5.33 -0.55 -4.43
C LEU A 15 -6.71 0.06 -4.18
N GLY A 16 -6.86 0.79 -3.08
CA GLY A 16 -8.04 1.60 -2.81
C GLY A 16 -7.67 3.07 -2.74
N ILE A 17 -8.42 3.93 -3.43
CA ILE A 17 -8.31 5.39 -3.29
C ILE A 17 -9.68 5.90 -2.87
N ASN A 18 -9.75 6.43 -1.64
CA ASN A 18 -11.00 6.80 -0.99
C ASN A 18 -12.00 5.61 -1.03
N ASP A 19 -13.12 5.74 -1.75
CA ASP A 19 -14.16 4.72 -1.87
C ASP A 19 -14.04 3.83 -3.12
N LYS A 20 -13.02 4.06 -3.96
CA LYS A 20 -12.80 3.31 -5.21
C LYS A 20 -11.74 2.24 -5.02
N LYS A 21 -11.98 1.06 -5.61
CA LYS A 21 -11.06 -0.08 -5.60
C LYS A 21 -10.58 -0.38 -7.02
N PHE A 22 -9.28 -0.64 -7.15
CA PHE A 22 -8.61 -0.98 -8.38
C PHE A 22 -7.84 -2.28 -8.17
N GLU A 23 -7.84 -3.15 -9.16
CA GLU A 23 -7.12 -4.43 -9.11
C GLU A 23 -6.29 -4.64 -10.36
N THR A 24 -5.14 -5.31 -10.20
CA THR A 24 -4.29 -5.76 -11.30
C THR A 24 -3.71 -7.13 -11.00
N ASN A 25 -3.36 -7.86 -12.06
CA ASN A 25 -2.68 -9.13 -11.96
C ASN A 25 -1.17 -8.92 -11.80
N ALA A 26 -0.59 -9.54 -10.79
CA ALA A 26 0.79 -9.36 -10.38
C ALA A 26 1.54 -10.69 -10.15
N ARG A 27 1.07 -11.77 -10.79
CA ARG A 27 1.69 -13.10 -10.72
C ARG A 27 3.19 -13.00 -10.98
N ASN A 28 4.00 -13.39 -10.00
CA ASN A 28 5.47 -13.39 -9.97
C ASN A 28 6.20 -12.03 -9.99
N GLU A 29 5.52 -10.88 -10.02
CA GLU A 29 6.17 -9.57 -10.21
C GLU A 29 5.64 -8.48 -9.26
N LYS A 30 5.18 -8.86 -8.07
CA LYS A 30 4.49 -7.95 -7.13
C LYS A 30 5.29 -6.70 -6.75
N SER A 31 6.59 -6.85 -6.49
CA SER A 31 7.46 -5.74 -6.07
C SER A 31 7.61 -4.68 -7.16
N GLN A 32 7.70 -5.10 -8.42
CA GLN A 32 7.85 -4.20 -9.56
C GLN A 32 6.52 -3.58 -9.97
N LYS A 33 5.43 -4.36 -9.95
CA LYS A 33 4.11 -3.91 -10.40
C LYS A 33 3.38 -3.00 -9.43
N LEU A 34 3.62 -3.11 -8.12
CA LEU A 34 2.86 -2.33 -7.13
C LEU A 34 3.02 -0.82 -7.33
N LEU A 35 4.24 -0.33 -7.50
CA LEU A 35 4.51 1.10 -7.66
C LEU A 35 4.01 1.63 -9.01
N THR A 36 4.28 0.91 -10.10
CA THR A 36 3.76 1.26 -11.43
C THR A 36 2.23 1.32 -11.44
N PHE A 37 1.57 0.33 -10.84
CA PHE A 37 0.12 0.30 -10.74
C PHE A 37 -0.43 1.45 -9.88
N LEU A 38 0.26 1.80 -8.79
CA LEU A 38 -0.10 2.97 -7.99
C LEU A 38 -0.03 4.26 -8.80
N GLU A 39 1.05 4.48 -9.55
CA GLU A 39 1.21 5.66 -10.41
C GLU A 39 0.11 5.73 -11.48
N GLU A 40 -0.22 4.61 -12.13
CA GLU A 40 -1.30 4.53 -13.12
C GLU A 40 -2.66 4.90 -12.52
N VAL A 41 -2.98 4.35 -11.35
CA VAL A 41 -4.26 4.61 -10.67
C VAL A 41 -4.34 6.07 -10.21
N LEU A 42 -3.26 6.62 -9.65
CA LEU A 42 -3.20 8.03 -9.24
C LEU A 42 -3.41 8.96 -10.43
N LYS A 43 -2.72 8.72 -11.54
CA LYS A 43 -2.87 9.50 -12.76
C LYS A 43 -4.28 9.41 -13.33
N LYS A 44 -4.89 8.22 -13.33
CA LYS A 44 -6.26 8.00 -13.80
C LYS A 44 -7.29 8.77 -12.97
N GLU A 45 -7.08 8.85 -11.66
CA GLU A 45 -7.96 9.55 -10.73
C GLU A 45 -7.57 11.02 -10.52
N ASN A 46 -6.58 11.52 -11.27
CA ASN A 46 -6.07 12.89 -11.21
C ASN A 46 -5.62 13.31 -9.80
N PHE A 47 -4.89 12.41 -9.13
CA PHE A 47 -4.22 12.66 -7.85
C PHE A 47 -2.71 12.54 -7.98
N GLU A 48 -2.00 13.17 -7.05
CA GLU A 48 -0.56 13.04 -6.87
C GLU A 48 -0.23 12.28 -5.58
N LEU A 49 1.00 11.77 -5.44
CA LEU A 49 1.45 11.15 -4.19
C LEU A 49 1.34 12.11 -2.99
N ALA A 50 1.54 13.40 -3.21
CA ALA A 50 1.42 14.44 -2.18
C ALA A 50 -0.02 14.62 -1.65
N ASP A 51 -1.04 14.13 -2.38
CA ASP A 51 -2.43 14.20 -1.92
C ASP A 51 -2.75 13.14 -0.87
N ILE A 52 -1.90 12.12 -0.70
CA ILE A 52 -2.09 11.09 0.31
C ILE A 52 -2.02 11.74 1.69
N ARG A 53 -3.02 11.47 2.54
CA ARG A 53 -3.10 11.96 3.92
C ARG A 53 -3.08 10.83 4.95
N GLU A 54 -3.35 9.61 4.51
CA GLU A 54 -3.35 8.40 5.34
C GLU A 54 -3.14 7.20 4.42
N ILE A 55 -2.32 6.25 4.86
CA ILE A 55 -2.13 4.97 4.19
C ILE A 55 -2.68 3.85 5.08
N LYS A 56 -3.44 2.95 4.49
CA LYS A 56 -3.85 1.69 5.09
C LYS A 56 -3.20 0.55 4.31
N VAL A 57 -2.67 -0.43 5.00
CA VAL A 57 -2.09 -1.63 4.39
C VAL A 57 -2.59 -2.88 5.09
N HIS A 58 -2.94 -3.88 4.30
CA HIS A 58 -3.32 -5.19 4.83
C HIS A 58 -2.12 -5.87 5.48
N THR A 59 -2.21 -6.22 6.77
CA THR A 59 -1.09 -6.77 7.56
C THR A 59 -1.14 -8.29 7.76
N GLY A 60 -2.21 -8.95 7.30
CA GLY A 60 -2.41 -10.39 7.38
C GLY A 60 -3.84 -10.76 7.82
N PRO A 61 -4.23 -12.04 7.63
CA PRO A 61 -3.45 -13.14 7.05
C PRO A 61 -3.31 -13.05 5.51
N GLY A 62 -2.30 -13.71 4.92
CA GLY A 62 -2.09 -13.70 3.46
C GLY A 62 -0.69 -14.13 2.98
N SER A 63 -0.40 -13.92 1.70
CA SER A 63 0.88 -14.21 1.05
C SER A 63 2.04 -13.53 1.78
N PHE A 64 2.90 -14.28 2.46
CA PHE A 64 4.02 -13.73 3.25
C PHE A 64 4.90 -12.76 2.44
N THR A 65 5.31 -13.17 1.24
CA THR A 65 6.09 -12.31 0.33
C THR A 65 5.29 -11.08 -0.10
N GLY A 66 4.01 -11.25 -0.44
CA GLY A 66 3.13 -10.15 -0.83
C GLY A 66 2.98 -9.11 0.29
N LEU A 67 2.58 -9.56 1.48
CA LEU A 67 2.39 -8.71 2.65
C LEU A 67 3.65 -7.92 2.99
N ARG A 68 4.84 -8.55 2.96
CA ARG A 68 6.11 -7.82 3.21
C ARG A 68 6.36 -6.73 2.18
N VAL A 69 6.07 -6.99 0.91
CA VAL A 69 6.18 -5.98 -0.16
C VAL A 69 5.20 -4.83 0.11
N GLY A 70 3.92 -5.12 0.35
CA GLY A 70 2.90 -4.10 0.62
C GLY A 70 3.23 -3.24 1.85
N ILE A 71 3.62 -3.87 2.96
CA ILE A 71 3.98 -3.17 4.20
C ILE A 71 5.23 -2.31 4.01
N SER A 72 6.26 -2.82 3.33
CA SER A 72 7.50 -2.07 3.08
C SER A 72 7.22 -0.82 2.25
N VAL A 73 6.42 -0.95 1.19
CA VAL A 73 6.01 0.19 0.36
C VAL A 73 5.16 1.17 1.17
N ALA A 74 4.17 0.69 1.94
CA ALA A 74 3.32 1.54 2.76
C ALA A 74 4.12 2.34 3.79
N ASN A 75 5.04 1.69 4.51
CA ASN A 75 5.90 2.36 5.48
C ASN A 75 6.83 3.37 4.80
N THR A 76 7.43 3.02 3.66
CA THR A 76 8.33 3.92 2.92
C THR A 76 7.60 5.17 2.45
N LEU A 77 6.40 5.01 1.87
CA LEU A 77 5.55 6.12 1.45
C LEU A 77 5.08 6.96 2.65
N GLY A 78 4.64 6.32 3.73
CA GLY A 78 4.21 7.01 4.95
C GLY A 78 5.31 7.87 5.56
N TRP A 79 6.52 7.32 5.64
CA TRP A 79 7.69 8.04 6.13
C TRP A 79 8.08 9.20 5.21
N THR A 80 8.13 8.96 3.89
CA THR A 80 8.51 9.97 2.89
C THR A 80 7.52 11.13 2.84
N LEU A 81 6.23 10.84 2.97
CA LEU A 81 5.16 11.84 2.88
C LEU A 81 4.80 12.46 4.24
N GLY A 82 5.33 11.94 5.35
CA GLY A 82 4.97 12.39 6.71
C GLY A 82 3.51 12.10 7.07
N VAL A 83 2.96 10.97 6.60
CA VAL A 83 1.57 10.58 6.82
C VAL A 83 1.45 9.26 7.59
N PRO A 84 0.37 9.09 8.38
CA PRO A 84 0.21 7.87 9.16
C PRO A 84 -0.03 6.64 8.29
N VAL A 85 0.50 5.49 8.72
CA VAL A 85 0.24 4.17 8.13
C VAL A 85 -0.47 3.31 9.17
N ASN A 86 -1.66 2.79 8.84
CA ASN A 86 -2.49 2.03 9.79
C ASN A 86 -2.73 2.76 11.13
N GLY A 87 -2.74 4.10 11.11
CA GLY A 87 -2.91 4.94 12.31
C GLY A 87 -1.63 5.15 13.13
N LYS A 88 -0.49 4.60 12.70
CA LYS A 88 0.82 4.80 13.32
C LYS A 88 1.53 6.00 12.72
N ASP A 89 2.28 6.72 13.54
CA ASP A 89 3.07 7.88 13.12
C ASP A 89 4.54 7.50 12.94
N LEU A 90 4.96 7.37 11.68
CA LEU A 90 6.30 6.88 11.35
C LEU A 90 7.40 7.89 11.67
N SER A 91 7.06 9.17 11.84
CA SER A 91 8.04 10.19 12.27
C SER A 91 8.51 9.95 13.71
N LYS A 92 7.74 9.20 14.50
CA LYS A 92 8.05 8.84 15.89
C LYS A 92 8.75 7.49 16.03
N GLY A 93 9.19 6.90 14.92
CA GLY A 93 9.84 5.58 14.89
C GLY A 93 8.88 4.40 15.00
N GLU A 94 7.56 4.63 14.97
CA GLU A 94 6.57 3.57 14.87
C GLU A 94 6.61 2.97 13.45
N MET A 95 6.51 1.65 13.32
CA MET A 95 6.37 1.00 12.01
C MET A 95 5.19 0.04 11.99
N THR A 96 4.54 -0.09 10.83
CA THR A 96 3.58 -1.17 10.58
C THR A 96 4.35 -2.44 10.27
N ASP A 97 3.93 -3.56 10.86
CA ASP A 97 4.54 -4.86 10.65
C ASP A 97 3.45 -5.92 10.45
N LEU A 98 3.86 -7.11 9.99
CA LEU A 98 3.01 -8.28 9.83
C LEU A 98 2.31 -8.60 11.14
N LYS A 99 1.02 -8.92 11.07
CA LYS A 99 0.30 -9.55 12.17
C LYS A 99 0.38 -11.06 11.95
N TYR A 100 1.13 -11.73 12.82
CA TYR A 100 1.08 -13.18 12.95
C TYR A 100 -0.06 -13.51 13.91
N GLU A 101 -1.09 -14.22 13.43
CA GLU A 101 -2.06 -14.93 14.25
C GLU A 101 -1.74 -16.42 14.25
#